data_AF-A0A2D5IQ30-F1
#
_entry.id   AF-A0A2D5IQ30-F1
#
_cell.length_a   1.000
_cell.length_b   1.000
_cell.length_c   1.000
_cell.angle_alpha   90.00
_cell.angle_beta   90.00
_cell.angle_gamma   90.00
#
_symmetry.space_group_name_H-M   'P 1'
#
loop_
_entity.id
_entity.type
_entity.pdbx_description
1 polymer ?
#
loop_
_entity_poly.entity_id
_entity_poly.type
_entity_poly.pdbx_seq_one_letter_code
_entity_poly.pdbx_strand_id
1 'polypeptide(L)' 'MSALYLVIPLALLFAMLAIGAFVWSARSGQFDDLDGPAERILHDDDGERDDTRSN' A
#
# COMPACT_ATOMS: atom_id res chain seq x y z
N MET A 1 15.97 16.14 -33.53
CA MET A 1 16.22 16.96 -32.32
C MET A 1 15.00 17.77 -31.90
N SER A 2 13.79 17.18 -31.91
CA SER A 2 12.53 17.84 -31.55
C SER A 2 11.83 17.12 -30.39
N ALA A 3 11.82 15.77 -30.42
CA ALA A 3 11.20 14.96 -29.38
C ALA A 3 11.82 15.16 -27.99
N LEU A 4 13.13 15.41 -27.90
CA LEU A 4 13.82 15.66 -26.61
C LEU A 4 13.20 16.84 -25.83
N TYR A 5 12.75 17.89 -26.52
CA TYR A 5 12.11 19.04 -25.88
C TYR A 5 10.73 18.72 -25.29
N LEU A 6 10.08 17.66 -25.75
CA LEU A 6 8.81 17.18 -25.20
C LEU A 6 9.04 16.10 -24.14
N VAL A 7 9.97 15.18 -24.40
CA VAL A 7 10.24 14.03 -23.53
C VAL A 7 10.90 14.46 -22.22
N ILE A 8 11.82 15.42 -22.22
CA ILE A 8 12.48 15.88 -20.99
C ILE A 8 11.47 16.48 -19.99
N PRO A 9 10.64 17.47 -20.35
CA PRO A 9 9.64 18.01 -19.43
C PRO A 9 8.61 16.97 -18.99
N LEU A 10 8.19 16.10 -19.90
CA LEU A 10 7.23 15.05 -19.60
C LEU A 10 7.80 14.02 -18.60
N ALA A 11 9.07 13.63 -18.76
CA ALA A 11 9.75 12.75 -17.83
C ALA A 11 9.90 13.39 -16.45
N LEU A 12 10.25 14.69 -16.39
CA LEU A 12 10.31 15.45 -15.13
C LEU A 12 8.95 15.53 -14.44
N LEU A 13 7.87 15.71 -15.21
CA LEU A 13 6.50 15.69 -14.67
C LEU A 13 6.18 14.33 -14.05
N PHE A 14 6.45 13.23 -14.75
CA PHE A 14 6.24 11.89 -14.21
C PHE A 14 7.09 11.61 -12.97
N ALA A 15 8.35 12.05 -12.95
CA ALA A 15 9.22 11.92 -11.77
C ALA A 15 8.64 12.70 -10.58
N MET A 16 8.17 13.92 -10.80
CA MET A 16 7.56 14.74 -9.75
C MET A 16 6.25 14.12 -9.23
N LEU A 17 5.42 13.58 -10.11
CA LEU A 17 4.20 12.86 -9.73
C LEU A 17 4.51 11.61 -8.91
N ALA A 18 5.52 10.82 -9.32
CA ALA A 18 5.95 9.63 -8.59
C ALA A 18 6.45 9.98 -7.19
N ILE A 19 7.30 10.99 -7.06
CA ILE A 19 7.79 11.46 -5.75
C ILE A 19 6.64 12.00 -4.91
N GLY A 20 5.74 12.80 -5.49
CA GLY A 20 4.58 13.35 -4.78
C GLY A 20 3.65 12.26 -4.26
N ALA A 21 3.34 11.27 -5.10
CA ALA A 21 2.52 10.11 -4.71
C ALA A 21 3.19 9.28 -3.61
N PHE A 22 4.52 9.06 -3.72
CA PHE A 22 5.29 8.35 -2.70
C PHE A 22 5.26 9.09 -1.36
N VAL A 23 5.54 10.39 -1.34
CA VAL A 23 5.51 11.21 -0.12
C VAL A 23 4.11 11.25 0.48
N TRP A 24 3.08 11.37 -0.34
CA TRP A 24 1.70 11.30 0.13
C TRP A 24 1.39 9.94 0.78
N SER A 25 1.72 8.83 0.11
CA SER A 25 1.52 7.48 0.65
C SER A 25 2.28 7.27 1.96
N ALA A 26 3.52 7.76 2.04
CA ALA A 26 4.34 7.66 3.25
C ALA A 26 3.76 8.47 4.42
N ARG A 27 3.17 9.64 4.15
CA ARG A 27 2.53 10.47 5.17
C ARG A 27 1.14 9.98 5.58
N SER A 28 0.46 9.23 4.71
CA SER A 28 -0.86 8.66 4.98
C SER A 28 -0.80 7.41 5.88
N GLY A 29 0.39 7.02 6.36
CA GLY A 29 0.56 5.88 7.26
C GLY A 29 0.30 4.51 6.62
N GLN A 30 0.25 4.41 5.28
CA GLN A 30 0.04 3.12 4.60
C GLN A 30 1.15 2.10 4.85
N PHE A 31 2.33 2.56 5.27
CA PHE A 31 3.46 1.68 5.62
C PHE A 31 3.54 1.37 7.12
N ASP A 32 2.61 1.90 7.93
CA ASP A 32 2.61 1.64 9.38
C ASP A 32 1.90 0.30 9.70
N ASP A 33 1.06 -0.21 8.80
CA ASP A 33 0.36 -1.49 8.95
C ASP A 33 0.96 -2.58 8.04
N LEU A 34 2.24 -2.88 8.25
CA LEU A 34 2.88 -4.05 7.63
C LEU A 34 2.72 -5.33 8.46
N ASP A 35 2.36 -5.18 9.75
CA ASP A 35 2.25 -6.28 10.71
C ASP A 35 0.83 -6.88 10.77
N GLY A 36 -0.22 -6.09 10.50
CA GLY A 36 -1.62 -6.53 10.55
C GLY A 36 -2.00 -7.69 9.60
N PRO A 37 -1.42 -7.82 8.40
CA PRO A 37 -1.64 -8.99 7.55
C PRO A 37 -0.99 -10.27 8.07
N ALA A 38 0.19 -10.18 8.67
CA ALA A 38 0.94 -11.34 9.19
C ALA A 38 0.30 -11.88 10.49
N GLU A 39 -0.15 -10.97 11.36
CA GLU A 39 -0.83 -11.30 12.61
C GLU A 39 -2.15 -12.06 12.35
N ARG A 40 -2.89 -11.66 11.31
CA ARG A 40 -4.15 -12.29 10.92
C ARG A 40 -3.97 -13.75 10.50
N ILE A 41 -2.91 -14.04 9.75
CA ILE A 41 -2.56 -15.41 9.32
C ILE A 41 -2.27 -16.35 10.50
N LEU A 42 -1.78 -15.82 11.62
CA LEU A 42 -1.46 -16.61 12.81
C LEU A 42 -2.69 -16.83 13.70
N HIS A 43 -3.65 -15.90 13.67
CA HIS A 43 -4.82 -15.89 14.55
C HIS A 43 -6.15 -16.29 13.87
N ASP A 44 -6.16 -16.52 12.56
CA ASP A 44 -7.38 -16.92 11.82
C ASP A 44 -7.88 -18.34 12.15
N ASP A 45 -7.08 -19.20 12.81
CA ASP A 45 -7.45 -20.60 13.10
C ASP A 45 -8.16 -20.83 14.46
N ASP A 46 -8.29 -19.80 15.30
CA ASP A 46 -8.74 -19.95 16.70
C ASP A 46 -10.24 -19.67 16.92
N GLY A 47 -10.97 -19.22 15.88
CA GLY A 47 -12.31 -18.61 16.05
C GLY A 47 -13.55 -19.47 15.77
N GLU A 48 -13.43 -20.66 15.19
CA GLU A 48 -14.61 -21.33 14.59
C GLU A 48 -15.06 -22.63 15.26
N ARG A 49 -14.77 -22.82 16.55
CA ARG A 49 -15.11 -24.05 17.27
C ARG A 49 -15.67 -23.86 18.69
N ASP A 50 -16.63 -22.95 18.93
CA ASP A 50 -17.50 -23.13 20.11
C ASP A 50 -18.79 -22.29 20.11
N ASP A 51 -19.79 -22.58 19.26
CA ASP A 51 -21.15 -22.06 19.53
C ASP A 51 -22.32 -22.86 18.94
N THR A 52 -22.21 -24.20 18.85
CA THR A 52 -23.37 -25.04 18.44
C THR A 52 -23.62 -26.23 19.35
N ARG A 53 -23.15 -26.18 20.61
CA ARG A 53 -23.39 -27.29 21.55
C ARG A 53 -23.61 -26.85 22.99
N SER A 54 -24.56 -25.94 23.19
CA SER A 54 -25.18 -25.75 24.50
C SER A 54 -26.69 -25.57 24.36
N ASN A 55 -27.38 -26.71 24.27
CA ASN A 55 -28.73 -27.01 24.78
C ASN A 55 -29.85 -25.95 24.66
#